data_AF-A0A286GJY4-F1
#
_entry.id   AF-A0A286GJY4-F1
#
_cell.length_a   1.000
_cell.length_b   1.000
_cell.length_c   1.000
_cell.angle_alpha   90.00
_cell.angle_beta   90.00
_cell.angle_gamma   90.00
#
_symmetry.space_group_name_H-M   'P 1'
#
loop_
_entity.id
_entity.type
_entity.pdbx_description
1 polymer ?
#
loop_
_entity_poly.entity_id
_entity_poly.type
_entity_poly.pdbx_seq_one_letter_code
_entity_poly.pdbx_strand_id
1 'polypeptide(L)'
;MSPTESPDLAAAIALVEEHDTWQALRAALEDGGLAARLGAAGLERVLAAWQGRAAWRLTDAQLAQELAFWADGGTYAAHLSGFNAIAPAALVGEAERRGWFVRRLGPKALVNPPDGKPLAVPTGT
;
A
#
# COMPACT_ATOMS: atom_id res chain seq x y z
N MET A 1 -16.34 22.35 -0.66
CA MET A 1 -16.05 22.12 -2.08
C MET A 1 -15.28 20.82 -2.16
N SER A 2 -15.84 19.80 -2.80
CA SER A 2 -15.09 18.57 -3.06
C SER A 2 -13.91 18.95 -3.97
N PRO A 3 -12.65 18.61 -3.62
CA PRO A 3 -11.54 18.86 -4.51
C PRO A 3 -11.76 18.00 -5.75
N THR A 4 -12.08 18.63 -6.88
CA THR A 4 -12.08 17.98 -8.18
C THR A 4 -10.71 17.31 -8.34
N GLU A 5 -10.68 15.98 -8.47
CA GLU A 5 -9.42 15.28 -8.72
C GLU A 5 -8.75 15.88 -9.95
N SER A 6 -7.46 16.20 -9.83
CA SER A 6 -6.68 16.71 -10.96
C SER A 6 -6.75 15.68 -12.11
N PRO A 7 -6.97 16.10 -13.36
CA PRO A 7 -6.97 15.18 -14.50
C PRO A 7 -5.66 14.37 -14.59
N ASP A 8 -4.55 14.94 -14.12
CA ASP A 8 -3.25 14.25 -14.08
C ASP A 8 -3.22 13.13 -13.06
N LEU A 9 -3.90 13.29 -11.92
CA LEU A 9 -4.04 12.23 -10.93
C LEU A 9 -4.91 11.10 -11.47
N ALA A 10 -6.04 11.43 -12.11
CA ALA A 10 -6.90 10.41 -12.72
C ALA A 10 -6.15 9.59 -13.78
N ALA A 11 -5.38 10.26 -14.65
CA ALA A 11 -4.52 9.58 -15.64
C ALA A 11 -3.46 8.69 -14.98
N ALA A 12 -2.83 9.15 -13.90
CA ALA A 12 -1.84 8.36 -13.18
C ALA A 12 -2.44 7.15 -12.46
N ILE A 13 -3.66 7.28 -11.91
CA ILE A 13 -4.39 6.17 -11.29
C ILE A 13 -4.76 5.11 -12.33
N ALA A 14 -5.07 5.48 -13.57
CA ALA A 14 -5.33 4.51 -14.63
C ALA A 14 -4.10 3.60 -14.89
N LEU A 15 -2.89 4.16 -14.83
CA LEU A 15 -1.64 3.42 -15.01
C LEU A 15 -1.35 2.43 -13.86
N VAL A 16 -1.95 2.62 -12.68
CA VAL A 16 -1.73 1.71 -11.54
C VAL A 16 -2.14 0.27 -11.86
N GLU A 17 -3.15 0.09 -12.71
CA GLU A 17 -3.60 -1.24 -13.14
C GLU A 17 -2.64 -1.91 -14.15
N GLU A 18 -1.85 -1.13 -14.86
CA GLU A 18 -1.00 -1.61 -15.96
C GLU A 18 0.38 -2.08 -15.49
N HIS A 19 0.77 -1.74 -14.27
CA HIS A 19 2.13 -1.99 -13.76
C HIS A 19 2.14 -2.79 -12.45
N ASP A 20 2.86 -3.91 -12.45
CA ASP A 20 2.98 -4.80 -11.29
C ASP A 20 4.08 -4.39 -10.30
N THR A 21 4.99 -3.49 -10.69
CA THR A 21 6.06 -2.98 -9.82
C THR A 21 6.03 -1.46 -9.74
N TRP A 22 6.43 -0.91 -8.59
CA TRP A 22 6.49 0.53 -8.40
C TRP A 22 7.50 1.19 -9.36
N GLN A 23 8.63 0.53 -9.63
CA GLN A 23 9.64 1.09 -10.55
C GLN A 23 9.11 1.19 -11.98
N ALA A 24 8.35 0.19 -12.45
CA ALA A 24 7.75 0.25 -13.78
C ALA A 24 6.68 1.34 -13.87
N LEU A 25 5.81 1.46 -12.87
CA LEU A 25 4.82 2.55 -12.81
C LEU A 25 5.49 3.92 -12.78
N ARG A 26 6.53 4.08 -11.94
CA ARG A 26 7.26 5.33 -11.81
C ARG A 26 7.94 5.72 -13.13
N ALA A 27 8.57 4.77 -13.82
CA ALA A 27 9.16 5.02 -15.13
C ALA A 27 8.09 5.50 -16.13
N ALA A 28 6.92 4.86 -16.19
CA ALA A 28 5.83 5.28 -17.05
C ALA A 28 5.30 6.70 -16.72
N LEU A 29 5.21 7.04 -15.43
CA LEU A 29 4.83 8.39 -15.00
C LEU A 29 5.88 9.44 -15.39
N GLU A 30 7.16 9.09 -15.32
CA GLU A 30 8.28 9.96 -15.70
C GLU A 30 8.31 10.16 -17.23
N ASP A 31 8.21 9.09 -18.01
CA ASP A 31 8.20 9.13 -19.47
C ASP A 31 7.01 9.92 -20.03
N GLY A 32 5.84 9.82 -19.39
CA GLY A 32 4.65 10.61 -19.74
C GLY A 32 4.62 12.05 -19.18
N GLY A 33 5.67 12.47 -18.48
CA GLY A 33 5.75 13.78 -17.81
C GLY A 33 4.68 14.00 -16.73
N LEU A 34 4.00 12.94 -16.28
CA LEU A 34 2.99 12.99 -15.22
C LEU A 34 3.65 13.20 -13.86
N ALA A 35 4.80 12.55 -13.60
CA ALA A 35 5.51 12.67 -12.33
C ALA A 35 5.85 14.13 -11.97
N ALA A 36 6.31 14.92 -12.94
CA ALA A 36 6.63 16.33 -12.75
C ALA A 36 5.39 17.18 -12.47
N ARG A 37 4.27 16.91 -13.16
CA ARG A 37 3.01 17.68 -13.01
C ARG A 37 2.28 17.36 -11.71
N LEU A 38 2.36 16.12 -11.25
CA LEU A 38 1.78 15.67 -9.98
C LEU A 38 2.51 16.25 -8.76
N GLY A 39 3.82 16.45 -8.88
CA GLY A 39 4.67 16.78 -7.74
C GLY A 39 4.70 15.69 -6.67
N ALA A 40 5.37 15.95 -5.55
CA ALA A 40 5.57 14.96 -4.48
C ALA A 40 4.25 14.45 -3.88
N ALA A 41 3.33 15.34 -3.52
CA ALA A 41 2.05 14.96 -2.93
C ALA A 41 1.17 14.12 -3.88
N GLY A 42 1.22 14.41 -5.19
CA GLY A 42 0.52 13.59 -6.18
C GLY A 42 1.15 12.20 -6.33
N LEU A 43 2.48 12.12 -6.36
CA LEU A 43 3.20 10.84 -6.41
C LEU A 43 2.96 9.98 -5.17
N GLU A 44 2.89 10.56 -3.97
CA GLU A 44 2.53 9.84 -2.75
C GLU A 44 1.13 9.22 -2.84
N ARG A 45 0.16 9.93 -3.43
CA ARG A 45 -1.19 9.41 -3.66
C ARG A 45 -1.19 8.25 -4.66
N VAL A 46 -0.40 8.34 -5.73
CA VAL A 46 -0.27 7.26 -6.71
C VAL A 46 0.41 6.04 -6.10
N LEU A 47 1.46 6.23 -5.30
CA LEU A 47 2.11 5.17 -4.54
C LEU A 47 1.12 4.48 -3.59
N ALA A 48 0.33 5.26 -2.84
CA ALA A 48 -0.69 4.71 -1.96
C ALA A 48 -1.76 3.89 -2.72
N ALA A 49 -2.18 4.35 -3.90
CA ALA A 49 -3.11 3.61 -4.75
C ALA A 49 -2.49 2.30 -5.27
N TRP A 50 -1.25 2.34 -5.73
CA TRP A 50 -0.52 1.14 -6.18
C TRP A 50 -0.35 0.13 -5.04
N GLN A 51 0.04 0.59 -3.86
CA GLN A 51 0.15 -0.21 -2.64
C GLN A 51 -1.21 -0.85 -2.25
N GLY A 52 -2.30 -0.07 -2.31
CA GLY A 52 -3.65 -0.58 -2.04
C GLY A 52 -4.09 -1.66 -3.02
N ARG A 53 -3.83 -1.47 -4.33
CA ARG A 53 -4.06 -2.50 -5.36
C ARG A 53 -3.22 -3.75 -5.12
N ALA A 54 -1.93 -3.58 -4.81
CA ALA A 54 -1.05 -4.71 -4.53
C ALA A 54 -1.55 -5.53 -3.34
N ALA A 55 -1.98 -4.87 -2.26
CA ALA A 55 -2.59 -5.52 -1.10
C ALA A 55 -3.91 -6.25 -1.46
N TRP A 56 -4.76 -5.63 -2.28
CA TRP A 56 -6.03 -6.22 -2.73
C TRP A 56 -5.85 -7.56 -3.45
N ARG A 57 -4.76 -7.73 -4.20
CA ARG A 57 -4.46 -8.96 -4.96
C ARG A 57 -3.95 -10.12 -4.09
N LEU A 58 -3.62 -9.87 -2.82
CA LEU A 58 -3.17 -10.93 -1.91
C LEU A 58 -4.32 -11.89 -1.56
N THR A 59 -4.00 -13.15 -1.32
CA THR A 59 -4.91 -14.07 -0.60
C THR A 59 -4.91 -13.76 0.89
N ASP A 60 -5.89 -14.26 1.65
CA ASP A 60 -5.93 -14.09 3.11
C ASP A 60 -4.67 -14.63 3.79
N ALA A 61 -4.16 -15.77 3.31
CA ALA A 61 -2.92 -16.37 3.81
C ALA A 61 -1.69 -15.48 3.54
N GLN A 62 -1.59 -14.91 2.34
CA GLN A 62 -0.50 -13.99 2.00
C GLN A 62 -0.59 -12.69 2.80
N LEU A 63 -1.78 -12.12 2.94
CA LEU A 63 -1.99 -10.92 3.75
C LEU A 63 -1.61 -11.16 5.22
N ALA A 64 -1.99 -12.29 5.79
CA ALA A 64 -1.61 -12.67 7.15
C ALA A 64 -0.08 -12.82 7.30
N GLN A 65 0.59 -13.41 6.31
CA GLN A 65 2.05 -13.57 6.30
C GLN A 65 2.77 -12.21 6.23
N GLU A 66 2.33 -11.32 5.35
CA GLU A 66 2.87 -9.96 5.22
C GLU A 66 2.69 -9.16 6.52
N LEU A 67 1.48 -9.18 7.09
CA LEU A 67 1.20 -8.52 8.38
C LEU A 67 2.05 -9.09 9.52
N ALA A 68 2.30 -10.41 9.54
CA ALA A 68 3.14 -11.05 10.55
C ALA A 68 4.60 -10.59 10.41
N PHE A 69 5.15 -10.52 9.20
CA PHE A 69 6.49 -10.00 8.95
C PHE A 69 6.67 -8.59 9.53
N TRP A 70 5.71 -7.70 9.30
CA TRP A 70 5.77 -6.34 9.83
C TRP A 70 5.56 -6.28 11.35
N ALA A 71 4.69 -7.14 11.90
CA ALA A 71 4.49 -7.24 13.35
C ALA A 71 5.76 -7.74 14.08
N ASP A 72 6.55 -8.59 13.44
CA ASP A 72 7.82 -9.11 13.97
C ASP A 72 8.99 -8.12 13.83
N GLY A 73 8.74 -6.89 13.37
CA GLY A 73 9.75 -5.84 13.23
C GLY A 73 10.52 -5.88 11.91
N GLY A 74 9.94 -6.51 10.88
CA GLY A 74 10.46 -6.50 9.53
C GLY A 74 10.71 -5.07 8.99
N THR A 75 11.66 -4.97 8.07
CA THR A 75 12.02 -3.71 7.40
C THR A 75 12.03 -3.93 5.89
N TYR A 76 11.90 -2.86 5.11
CA TYR A 76 12.02 -2.94 3.65
C TYR A 76 13.33 -3.59 3.20
N ALA A 77 14.44 -3.34 3.91
CA ALA A 77 15.74 -3.93 3.59
C ALA A 77 15.79 -5.45 3.84
N ALA A 78 14.98 -5.96 4.77
CA ALA A 78 14.90 -7.39 5.09
C ALA A 78 13.82 -8.13 4.29
N HIS A 79 12.92 -7.40 3.59
CA HIS A 79 11.84 -7.99 2.83
C HIS A 79 12.33 -8.50 1.47
N LEU A 80 11.83 -9.67 1.01
CA LEU A 80 12.25 -10.26 -0.26
C LEU A 80 11.93 -9.37 -1.47
N SER A 81 10.85 -8.60 -1.40
CA SER A 81 10.47 -7.62 -2.42
C SER A 81 11.20 -6.28 -2.28
N GLY A 82 12.05 -6.10 -1.28
CA GLY A 82 12.79 -4.86 -1.04
C GLY A 82 11.88 -3.63 -0.98
N PHE A 83 12.21 -2.60 -1.77
CA PHE A 83 11.40 -1.39 -1.90
C PHE A 83 10.03 -1.58 -2.58
N ASN A 84 9.73 -2.76 -3.14
CA ASN A 84 8.40 -3.13 -3.62
C ASN A 84 7.54 -3.79 -2.54
N ALA A 85 8.04 -3.96 -1.32
CA ALA A 85 7.23 -4.51 -0.24
C ALA A 85 5.98 -3.66 0.00
N ILE A 86 4.89 -4.32 0.39
CA ILE A 86 3.64 -3.61 0.62
C ILE A 86 3.72 -2.91 1.97
N ALA A 87 3.44 -1.61 2.01
CA ALA A 87 3.53 -0.82 3.22
C ALA A 87 2.54 -1.33 4.28
N PRO A 88 2.93 -1.35 5.58
CA PRO A 88 2.06 -1.83 6.66
C PRO A 88 0.67 -1.19 6.67
N ALA A 89 0.59 0.12 6.41
CA ALA A 89 -0.67 0.85 6.36
C ALA A 89 -1.63 0.34 5.28
N ALA A 90 -1.12 -0.05 4.11
CA ALA A 90 -1.93 -0.60 3.02
C ALA A 90 -2.44 -2.01 3.35
N LEU A 91 -1.60 -2.85 3.97
CA LEU A 91 -2.00 -4.18 4.43
C LEU A 91 -3.09 -4.10 5.52
N VAL A 92 -2.95 -3.18 6.47
CA VAL A 92 -3.96 -2.94 7.51
C VAL A 92 -5.28 -2.47 6.89
N GLY A 93 -5.22 -1.55 5.92
CA GLY A 93 -6.41 -1.10 5.19
C GLY A 93 -7.10 -2.24 4.43
N GLU A 94 -6.32 -3.15 3.84
CA GLU A 94 -6.87 -4.33 3.17
C GLU A 94 -7.51 -5.31 4.16
N ALA A 95 -6.91 -5.52 5.34
CA ALA A 95 -7.51 -6.34 6.39
C ALA A 95 -8.86 -5.75 6.87
N GLU A 96 -8.93 -4.42 7.08
CA GLU A 96 -10.19 -3.72 7.38
C GLU A 96 -11.23 -3.95 6.26
N ARG A 97 -10.82 -3.81 4.99
CA ARG A 97 -11.71 -4.01 3.84
C ARG A 97 -12.26 -5.42 3.74
N ARG A 98 -11.48 -6.45 4.14
CA ARG A 98 -11.91 -7.86 4.20
C ARG A 98 -12.81 -8.17 5.40
N GLY A 99 -13.03 -7.20 6.29
CA GLY A 99 -13.84 -7.39 7.49
C GLY A 99 -13.08 -8.08 8.64
N TRP A 100 -11.75 -8.12 8.58
CA TRP A 100 -10.95 -8.59 9.71
C TRP A 100 -11.08 -7.61 10.87
N PHE A 101 -10.95 -8.09 12.10
CA PHE A 101 -10.93 -7.19 13.25
C PHE A 101 -9.65 -6.35 13.19
N VAL A 102 -9.81 -5.02 13.11
CA VAL A 102 -8.72 -4.07 13.16
C VAL A 102 -9.04 -2.96 14.15
N ARG A 103 -8.08 -2.68 15.04
CA ARG A 103 -8.16 -1.56 15.97
C ARG A 103 -6.89 -0.72 15.90
N ARG A 104 -7.04 0.54 15.51
CA ARG A 104 -5.94 1.50 15.44
C ARG A 104 -5.61 2.04 16.84
N LEU A 105 -4.34 2.02 17.19
CA LEU A 105 -3.76 2.32 18.51
C LEU A 105 -2.53 3.23 18.34
N GLY A 106 -2.75 4.47 17.88
CA GLY A 106 -1.67 5.42 17.61
C GLY A 106 -0.77 4.95 16.45
N PRO A 107 0.55 4.74 16.66
CA PRO A 107 1.47 4.33 15.60
C PRO A 107 1.35 2.84 15.21
N LYS A 108 0.44 2.09 15.82
CA LYS A 108 0.19 0.67 15.55
C LYS A 108 -1.27 0.40 15.28
N ALA A 109 -1.56 -0.72 14.62
CA ALA A 109 -2.86 -1.34 14.53
C ALA A 109 -2.80 -2.76 15.09
N LEU A 110 -3.79 -3.12 15.92
CA LEU A 110 -4.04 -4.50 16.29
C LEU A 110 -4.92 -5.13 15.20
N VAL A 111 -4.41 -6.14 14.52
CA VAL A 111 -5.11 -6.88 13.46
C VAL A 111 -5.33 -8.31 13.91
N ASN A 112 -6.53 -8.87 13.74
CA ASN A 112 -6.79 -10.28 14.01
C ASN A 112 -7.05 -11.02 12.68
N PRO A 113 -6.06 -11.76 12.15
CA PRO A 113 -6.26 -12.63 11.00
C PRO A 113 -7.31 -13.72 11.29
N PRO A 114 -8.02 -14.25 10.28
CA PRO A 114 -9.08 -15.25 10.46
C PRO A 114 -8.58 -16.51 11.20
N ASP A 115 -7.37 -16.96 10.87
CA ASP A 115 -6.79 -18.21 11.35
C ASP A 115 -5.51 -18.00 12.18
N GLY A 116 -5.36 -16.83 12.82
CA GLY A 116 -4.10 -16.42 13.44
C GLY A 116 -4.23 -15.86 14.86
N LYS A 117 -3.07 -15.61 15.47
CA LYS A 117 -2.96 -14.80 16.69
C LYS A 117 -3.10 -13.31 16.33
N PRO A 118 -3.60 -12.45 17.22
CA PRO A 118 -3.57 -11.01 17.02
C PRO A 118 -2.16 -10.47 16.76
N LEU A 119 -2.05 -9.57 15.80
CA LEU A 119 -0.80 -8.97 15.33
C LEU A 119 -0.78 -7.47 15.65
N ALA A 120 0.30 -6.97 16.23
CA ALA A 120 0.50 -5.54 16.47
C ALA A 120 1.39 -4.95 15.36
N VAL A 121 0.75 -4.44 14.31
CA VAL A 121 1.41 -4.00 13.08
C VAL A 121 1.68 -2.49 13.15
N PRO A 122 2.88 -1.99 12.79
CA PRO A 122 3.11 -0.55 12.68
C PRO A 122 2.20 0.05 11.58
N THR A 123 1.72 1.28 11.75
CA THR A 123 0.91 1.98 10.73
C THR A 123 1.62 3.16 10.10
N GLY A 124 2.86 3.43 10.53
CA GLY A 124 3.75 4.40 9.89
C GLY A 124 4.49 3.79 8.70
N THR A 125 5.01 4.68 7.86
CA THR A 125 5.99 4.39 6.79
C THR A 125 7.39 4.22 7.36
#